data_AF-A0A1Y6EGG2-F1
#
_entry.id   AF-A0A1Y6EGG2-F1
#
_cell.length_a   1.000
_cell.length_b   1.000
_cell.length_c   1.000
_cell.angle_alpha   90.00
_cell.angle_beta   90.00
_cell.angle_gamma   90.00
#
_symmetry.space_group_name_H-M   'P 1'
#
loop_
_entity.id
_entity.type
_entity.pdbx_description
1 polymer ?
#
loop_
_entity_poly.entity_id
_entity_poly.type
_entity_poly.pdbx_seq_one_letter_code
_entity_poly.pdbx_strand_id
1 'polypeptide(L)'
;MRIDAKLEALRGDPASQRRTREAMKQGFREWSSLEAVAEISTAMKVYAQCGVLERCAPLAGLLSDAETAREFIDEWAGHFSRALATEELGLIPFRHSYSPGLSTLQLIAMG
;
A
#
# COMPACT_ATOMS: atom_id res chain seq x y z
N MET A 1 17.73 17.82 16.41
CA MET A 1 16.46 17.07 16.21
C MET A 1 16.02 16.56 17.57
N ARG A 2 14.87 17.00 18.09
CA ARG A 2 14.35 16.58 19.40
C ARG A 2 13.28 15.51 19.15
N ILE A 3 13.56 14.28 19.56
CA ILE A 3 12.60 13.16 19.47
C ILE A 3 11.91 13.06 20.84
N ASP A 4 10.61 12.75 20.85
CA ASP A 4 9.88 12.48 22.09
C ASP A 4 10.46 11.23 22.79
N ALA A 5 10.57 11.25 24.12
CA ALA A 5 11.18 10.17 24.89
C ALA A 5 10.46 8.81 24.70
N LYS A 6 9.14 8.82 24.46
CA LYS A 6 8.37 7.61 24.15
C LYS A 6 8.79 7.02 22.80
N LEU A 7 9.01 7.85 21.79
CA LEU A 7 9.47 7.43 20.47
C LEU A 7 10.91 6.89 20.52
N GLU A 8 11.77 7.48 21.36
CA GLU A 8 13.13 7.00 21.58
C GLU A 8 13.16 5.62 22.26
N ALA A 9 12.35 5.42 23.30
CA ALA A 9 12.22 4.13 23.99
C ALA A 9 11.72 3.02 23.05
N LEU A 10 10.71 3.31 22.22
CA LEU A 10 10.17 2.35 21.26
C LEU A 10 11.16 2.02 20.13
N ARG A 11 11.98 3.00 19.70
CA ARG A 11 13.08 2.76 18.76
C ARG A 11 14.21 1.91 19.35
N GLY A 12 14.38 1.91 20.67
CA GLY A 12 15.37 1.08 21.36
C GLY A 12 14.97 -0.38 21.55
N ASP A 13 13.69 -0.75 21.38
CA ASP A 13 13.16 -2.08 21.67
C ASP A 13 13.09 -2.99 20.41
N PRO A 14 13.99 -3.99 20.26
CA PRO A 14 13.98 -4.89 19.12
C PRO A 14 12.74 -5.79 19.07
N ALA A 15 12.12 -6.10 20.21
CA ALA A 15 10.92 -6.93 20.24
C ALA A 15 9.72 -6.16 19.67
N SER A 16 9.54 -4.90 20.08
CA SER A 16 8.54 -3.98 19.51
C SER A 16 8.75 -3.80 18.01
N GLN A 17 9.97 -3.50 17.57
CA GLN A 17 10.26 -3.36 16.14
C GLN A 17 9.93 -4.60 15.31
N ARG A 18 10.19 -5.81 15.85
CA ARG A 18 9.83 -7.06 15.15
C ARG A 18 8.31 -7.22 15.02
N ARG A 19 7.56 -6.96 16.10
CA ARG A 19 6.09 -7.04 16.07
C ARG A 19 5.50 -6.05 15.07
N THR A 20 5.94 -4.80 15.12
CA THR A 20 5.53 -3.75 14.19
C THR A 20 5.79 -4.14 12.73
N ARG A 21 6.98 -4.68 12.42
CA ARG A 21 7.31 -5.14 11.07
C ARG A 21 6.43 -6.30 10.62
N GLU A 22 6.14 -7.25 11.51
CA GLU A 22 5.31 -8.40 11.16
C GLU A 22 3.84 -8.00 10.95
N ALA A 23 3.30 -7.08 11.76
CA ALA A 23 1.97 -6.53 11.58
C ALA A 23 1.84 -5.83 10.22
N MET A 24 2.83 -5.02 9.82
CA MET A 24 2.84 -4.36 8.51
C MET A 24 2.95 -5.34 7.35
N LYS A 25 3.79 -6.37 7.48
CA LYS A 25 3.87 -7.45 6.48
C LYS A 25 2.57 -8.23 6.37
N GLN A 26 1.89 -8.48 7.49
CA GLN A 26 0.60 -9.16 7.49
C GLN A 26 -0.46 -8.32 6.78
N GLY A 27 -0.58 -7.03 7.10
CA GLY A 27 -1.50 -6.13 6.39
C GLY A 27 -1.22 -6.07 4.89
N PHE A 28 0.06 -6.07 4.48
CA PHE A 28 0.44 -6.19 3.08
C PHE A 28 0.01 -7.52 2.45
N ARG A 29 0.27 -8.65 3.11
CA ARG A 29 -0.12 -9.98 2.60
C ARG A 29 -1.63 -10.08 2.41
N GLU A 30 -2.40 -9.65 3.41
CA GLU A 30 -3.87 -9.64 3.36
C GLU A 30 -4.38 -8.81 2.18
N TRP A 31 -3.95 -7.55 2.10
CA TRP A 31 -4.35 -6.67 0.99
C TRP A 31 -3.93 -7.24 -0.37
N SER A 32 -2.70 -7.74 -0.50
CA SER A 32 -2.20 -8.29 -1.77
C SER A 32 -2.88 -9.59 -2.20
N SER A 33 -3.56 -10.28 -1.26
CA SER A 33 -4.30 -11.52 -1.53
C SER A 33 -5.74 -11.29 -2.00
N LEU A 34 -6.21 -10.03 -2.00
CA LEU A 34 -7.53 -9.68 -2.48
C LEU A 34 -7.67 -9.95 -3.98
N GLU A 35 -8.83 -10.50 -4.38
CA GLU A 35 -9.14 -10.80 -5.78
C GLU A 35 -9.00 -9.55 -6.66
N ALA A 36 -9.52 -8.40 -6.20
CA ALA A 36 -9.38 -7.13 -6.90
C ALA A 36 -7.91 -6.75 -7.17
N VAL A 37 -6.99 -7.01 -6.24
CA VAL A 37 -5.56 -6.73 -6.43
C VAL A 37 -4.94 -7.68 -7.47
N ALA A 38 -5.36 -8.95 -7.48
CA ALA A 38 -4.94 -9.93 -8.47
C ALA A 38 -5.45 -9.60 -9.89
N GLU A 39 -6.70 -9.13 -10.00
CA GLU A 39 -7.31 -8.68 -11.25
C GLU A 39 -6.58 -7.46 -11.82
N ILE A 40 -6.33 -6.43 -11.00
CA ILE A 40 -5.55 -5.26 -11.42
C ILE A 40 -4.14 -5.66 -11.84
N SER A 41 -3.46 -6.53 -11.07
CA SER A 41 -2.12 -7.01 -11.41
C SER A 41 -2.09 -7.76 -12.75
N THR A 42 -3.13 -8.54 -13.03
CA THR A 42 -3.29 -9.24 -14.32
C THR A 42 -3.56 -8.26 -15.45
N ALA A 43 -4.46 -7.30 -15.24
CA ALA A 43 -4.78 -6.26 -16.20
C ALA A 43 -3.55 -5.39 -16.54
N MET A 44 -2.71 -5.08 -15.55
CA MET A 44 -1.43 -4.38 -15.77
C MET A 44 -0.48 -5.18 -16.69
N LYS A 45 -0.40 -6.51 -16.51
CA LYS A 45 0.42 -7.37 -17.40
C LYS A 45 -0.11 -7.39 -18.83
N VAL A 46 -1.44 -7.46 -19.01
CA VAL A 46 -2.07 -7.38 -20.34
C VAL A 46 -1.82 -6.02 -20.97
N TYR A 47 -1.96 -4.94 -20.20
CA TYR A 47 -1.68 -3.59 -20.66
C TYR A 47 -0.22 -3.42 -21.08
N ALA A 48 0.73 -3.98 -20.32
CA ALA A 48 2.15 -3.95 -20.67
C ALA A 48 2.46 -4.63 -22.03
N GLN A 49 1.64 -5.60 -22.44
CA GLN A 49 1.81 -6.33 -23.70
C GLN A 49 1.13 -5.62 -24.89
N CYS A 50 -0.08 -5.09 -24.69
CA CYS A 50 -0.88 -4.57 -25.80
C CYS A 50 -0.97 -3.03 -25.85
N GLY A 51 -0.70 -2.34 -24.75
CA GLY A 51 -0.74 -0.87 -24.66
C GLY A 51 -2.15 -0.26 -24.74
N VAL A 52 -3.20 -1.07 -24.77
CA VAL A 52 -4.59 -0.62 -24.96
C VAL A 52 -5.36 -0.79 -23.65
N LEU A 53 -5.73 0.32 -23.02
CA LEU A 53 -6.38 0.34 -21.71
C LEU A 53 -7.78 -0.30 -21.76
N GLU A 54 -8.51 -0.12 -22.86
CA GLU A 54 -9.85 -0.66 -23.09
C GLU A 54 -9.88 -2.19 -23.12
N ARG A 55 -8.72 -2.84 -23.37
CA ARG A 55 -8.56 -4.30 -23.30
C ARG A 55 -8.30 -4.81 -21.88
N CYS A 56 -8.21 -3.90 -20.92
CA CYS A 56 -7.82 -4.16 -19.53
C CYS A 56 -8.90 -3.62 -18.60
N ALA A 57 -10.12 -4.15 -18.68
CA ALA A 57 -11.32 -3.58 -18.04
C ALA A 57 -11.15 -3.25 -16.54
N PRO A 58 -10.53 -4.08 -15.69
CA PRO A 58 -10.30 -3.72 -14.28
C PRO A 58 -9.42 -2.49 -14.11
N LEU A 59 -8.33 -2.40 -14.90
CA LEU A 59 -7.42 -1.26 -14.86
C LEU A 59 -8.05 0.00 -15.46
N ALA A 60 -8.86 -0.15 -16.52
CA ALA A 60 -9.61 0.96 -17.11
C ALA A 60 -10.60 1.54 -16.11
N GLY A 61 -11.38 0.69 -15.43
CA GLY A 61 -12.30 1.10 -14.36
C GLY A 61 -11.59 1.87 -13.25
N LEU A 62 -10.48 1.31 -12.73
CA LEU A 62 -9.70 1.95 -11.68
C LEU A 62 -9.17 3.35 -12.05
N LEU A 63 -8.88 3.60 -13.33
CA LEU A 63 -8.31 4.88 -13.80
C LEU A 63 -9.36 5.88 -14.29
N SER A 64 -10.57 5.43 -14.62
CA SER A 64 -11.61 6.27 -15.23
C SER A 64 -12.80 6.55 -14.31
N ASP A 65 -13.02 5.70 -13.29
CA ASP A 65 -14.08 5.88 -12.32
C ASP A 65 -13.51 6.23 -10.94
N ALA A 66 -13.88 7.41 -10.45
CA ALA A 66 -13.40 7.93 -9.18
C ALA A 66 -13.94 7.13 -7.98
N GLU A 67 -15.13 6.54 -8.10
CA GLU A 67 -15.71 5.71 -7.04
C GLU A 67 -14.93 4.40 -6.89
N THR A 68 -14.72 3.68 -8.00
CA THR A 68 -13.86 2.47 -8.04
C THR A 68 -12.45 2.78 -7.50
N ALA A 69 -11.85 3.89 -7.91
CA ALA A 69 -10.53 4.31 -7.41
C ALA A 69 -10.54 4.53 -5.89
N ARG A 70 -11.57 5.21 -5.37
CA ARG A 70 -11.72 5.46 -3.94
C ARG A 70 -11.89 4.16 -3.17
N GLU A 71 -12.77 3.26 -3.60
CA GLU A 71 -13.00 1.97 -2.94
C GLU A 71 -11.71 1.14 -2.87
N PHE A 72 -10.94 1.10 -3.96
CA PHE A 72 -9.65 0.41 -3.99
C PHE A 72 -8.64 0.99 -2.98
N ILE A 73 -8.60 2.32 -2.86
CA ILE A 73 -7.72 3.01 -1.91
C ILE A 73 -8.21 2.90 -0.47
N ASP A 74 -9.51 2.93 -0.23
CA ASP A 74 -10.10 2.77 1.11
C ASP A 74 -9.85 1.35 1.64
N GLU A 75 -9.94 0.32 0.78
CA GLU A 75 -9.60 -1.04 1.14
C GLU A 75 -8.10 -1.16 1.50
N TRP A 76 -7.22 -0.57 0.69
CA TRP A 76 -5.79 -0.46 1.00
C TRP A 76 -5.55 0.23 2.35
N ALA A 77 -6.14 1.42 2.54
CA ALA A 77 -5.97 2.21 3.75
C ALA A 77 -6.50 1.48 4.98
N GLY A 78 -7.58 0.72 4.85
CA GLY A 78 -8.19 -0.08 5.92
C GLY A 78 -7.24 -1.15 6.48
N HIS A 79 -6.52 -1.87 5.62
CA HIS A 79 -5.54 -2.87 6.08
C HIS A 79 -4.40 -2.25 6.89
N PHE A 80 -3.84 -1.14 6.43
CA PHE A 80 -2.70 -0.51 7.13
C PHE A 80 -3.14 0.32 8.34
N SER A 81 -4.31 0.95 8.31
CA SER A 81 -4.84 1.69 9.46
C SER A 81 -5.10 0.77 10.65
N ARG A 82 -5.61 -0.45 10.42
CA ARG A 82 -5.76 -1.47 11.47
C ARG A 82 -4.43 -1.84 12.11
N ALA A 83 -3.39 -2.06 11.31
CA ALA A 83 -2.06 -2.37 11.82
C ALA A 83 -1.43 -1.18 12.58
N LEU A 84 -1.62 0.05 12.08
CA LEU A 84 -1.13 1.28 12.70
C LEU A 84 -1.84 1.60 14.02
N ALA A 85 -3.12 1.23 14.15
CA ALA A 85 -3.87 1.42 15.40
C ALA A 85 -3.25 0.63 16.57
N THR A 86 -2.60 -0.50 16.29
CA THR A 86 -1.93 -1.34 17.30
C THR A 86 -0.43 -1.09 17.41
N GLU A 87 0.22 -0.65 16.32
CA GLU A 87 1.68 -0.55 16.21
C GLU A 87 2.08 0.88 15.80
N GLU A 88 2.22 1.77 16.81
CA GLU A 88 2.40 3.23 16.63
C GLU A 88 3.63 3.63 15.77
N LEU A 89 4.64 2.76 15.66
CA LEU A 89 5.85 3.00 14.87
C LEU A 89 5.85 2.25 13.51
N GLY A 90 4.68 1.78 13.08
CA GLY A 90 4.50 1.10 11.82
C GLY A 90 4.96 1.93 10.63
N LEU A 91 5.75 1.31 9.75
CA LEU A 91 6.12 1.89 8.47
C LEU A 91 5.42 1.13 7.35
N ILE A 92 4.68 1.88 6.53
CA ILE A 92 3.97 1.37 5.36
C ILE A 92 5.01 0.84 4.35
N PRO A 93 4.97 -0.45 3.96
CA PRO A 93 6.05 -1.12 3.23
C PRO A 93 6.03 -0.87 1.72
N PHE A 94 5.67 0.34 1.28
CA PHE A 94 5.56 0.67 -0.14
C PHE A 94 6.63 1.68 -0.56
N ARG A 95 7.08 1.53 -1.81
CA ARG A 95 7.98 2.51 -2.42
C ARG A 95 7.21 3.81 -2.58
N HIS A 96 7.80 4.89 -2.08
CA HIS A 96 7.25 6.22 -2.21
C HIS A 96 8.33 7.20 -2.67
N SER A 97 7.89 8.25 -3.34
CA SER A 97 8.72 9.38 -3.70
C SER A 97 7.95 10.67 -3.44
N TYR A 98 8.71 11.73 -3.21
CA TYR A 98 8.18 13.06 -2.98
C TYR A 98 8.87 14.05 -3.91
N SER A 99 8.07 14.90 -4.54
CA SER A 99 8.51 16.11 -5.22
C SER A 99 7.66 17.29 -4.73
N PRO A 100 8.12 18.55 -4.88
CA PRO A 100 7.32 19.70 -4.45
C PRO A 100 5.91 19.67 -5.04
N GLY A 101 4.90 19.52 -4.19
CA GLY A 101 3.49 19.45 -4.58
C GLY A 101 2.97 18.07 -5.01
N LEU A 102 3.78 17.01 -4.95
CA LEU A 102 3.34 15.65 -5.33
C LEU A 102 4.00 14.57 -4.48
N SER A 103 3.18 13.68 -3.93
CA SER A 103 3.62 12.44 -3.28
C SER A 103 3.14 11.25 -4.12
N THR A 104 4.05 10.36 -4.46
CA THR A 104 3.72 9.12 -5.19
C THR A 104 3.93 7.94 -4.29
N LEU A 105 2.96 7.03 -4.28
CA LEU A 105 3.06 5.72 -3.64
C LEU A 105 2.87 4.65 -4.70
N GLN A 106 3.82 3.73 -4.83
CA GLN A 106 3.73 2.61 -5.75
C GLN A 106 3.04 1.45 -5.06
N LEU A 107 1.76 1.22 -5.36
CA LEU A 107 0.94 0.17 -4.75
C LEU A 107 1.22 -1.22 -5.34
N ILE A 108 1.37 -1.30 -6.65
CA ILE A 108 1.61 -2.54 -7.38
C ILE A 108 2.85 -2.37 -8.25
N ALA A 109 3.73 -3.36 -8.23
CA ALA A 109 4.91 -3.44 -9.07
C ALA A 109 4.80 -4.69 -9.95
N MET A 110 5.04 -4.54 -11.25
CA MET A 110 5.33 -5.69 -12.11
C MET A 110 6.81 -6.01 -11.94
N GLY A 111 7.10 -7.24 -11.47
CA GLY A 111 8.45 -7.78 -11.40
C GLY A 111 8.98 -8.20 -12.76
#